data_AF-A0A3Q2PMI4-F1
#
_entry.id   AF-A0A3Q2PMI4-F1
#
_cell.length_a   1.000
_cell.length_b   1.000
_cell.length_c   1.000
_cell.angle_alpha   90.00
_cell.angle_beta   90.00
_cell.angle_gamma   90.00
#
_symmetry.space_group_name_H-M   'P 1'
#
loop_
_entity.id
_entity.type
_entity.pdbx_description
1 polymer ?
#
loop_
_entity_poly.entity_id
_entity_poly.type
_entity_poly.pdbx_seq_one_letter_code
_entity_poly.pdbx_strand_id
1 'polypeptide(L)'
;MECQVVIYNISHDAEQVDEATWAVTALHNQIEHFSSPKLFILVSTVMTWASSLPLDPEDPDLPFTDEIFYCRRAHPSFKRHIDLEKAVVKIGKSNREIFTTYVVASGLQYGMGEDIFHYFFKESWLGKEAEISVFGDGNNIVPTIHIRDLASVLQNVIEHQPRPYYLLAVDSSHSSMEELVKAIASVLGPGKIQKRPFEDIFLIQDLNVLAIDSLRVNLRMEAVTINSLFSISWHCETGLVENVGLVVEEYRQARGLLPLQVCILGPPAVGKSTLSVQICEHYKLHHITLKDTISEVISQLEDTVKNPDPDAETSAAEAQDLLNNLNDSVENDDVSEEQMKLLKDKLMSNPCKNQGYLLDDFPNTYEQANELFGEDPDESLPSSRIMPEFVLCLDAPDSVLIDRVINLPEELVQELDYEPEQYMNRLAVYRENNQEDKTVLNFFEELDVSPLYLEVTSGEEPASSLLMQKIFSTLGPPRTYGPSCREVEEEERGKAEEKIRREAEERAAEEQREEEETRSRAACWEEWTRTSEAGMQQEEQYLENLTGQMKSYLREHVMPTLSQGLIECCRAQPPEPLDFLAEYLFRNDPHDHPQ
;
A
#
# COMPACT_ATOMS: atom_id res chain seq x y z
N MET A 1 -7.04 -10.66 -47.34
CA MET A 1 -6.71 -11.19 -45.99
C MET A 1 -6.31 -12.64 -46.12
N GLU A 2 -5.08 -12.98 -45.72
CA GLU A 2 -4.58 -14.37 -45.67
C GLU A 2 -5.13 -15.17 -44.47
N CYS A 3 -5.62 -14.48 -43.43
CA CYS A 3 -6.22 -15.13 -42.26
C CYS A 3 -7.47 -15.94 -42.64
N GLN A 4 -7.47 -17.22 -42.24
CA GLN A 4 -8.57 -18.16 -42.46
C GLN A 4 -9.59 -18.16 -41.32
N VAL A 5 -9.15 -17.85 -40.10
CA VAL A 5 -9.99 -17.80 -38.90
C VAL A 5 -9.93 -16.40 -38.30
N VAL A 6 -11.10 -15.87 -37.93
CA VAL A 6 -11.26 -14.58 -37.26
C VAL A 6 -12.09 -14.81 -36.00
N ILE A 7 -11.55 -14.45 -34.83
CA ILE A 7 -12.23 -14.60 -33.54
C ILE A 7 -12.43 -13.20 -32.97
N TYR A 8 -13.67 -12.85 -32.62
CA TYR A 8 -14.01 -11.62 -31.92
C TYR A 8 -14.61 -11.96 -30.56
N ASN A 9 -14.05 -11.40 -29.49
CA ASN A 9 -14.62 -11.49 -28.16
C ASN A 9 -15.43 -10.22 -27.88
N ILE A 10 -16.65 -10.36 -27.36
CA ILE A 10 -17.51 -9.25 -26.91
C ILE A 10 -18.01 -9.47 -25.47
N SER A 11 -17.47 -10.46 -24.75
CA SER A 11 -17.88 -10.79 -23.38
C SER A 11 -17.52 -9.70 -22.38
N HIS A 12 -16.40 -9.01 -22.61
CA HIS A 12 -15.77 -8.12 -21.63
C HIS A 12 -16.01 -6.64 -21.91
N ASP A 13 -16.03 -6.25 -23.18
CA ASP A 13 -16.16 -4.85 -23.59
C ASP A 13 -17.36 -4.63 -24.53
N ALA A 14 -18.21 -3.68 -24.15
CA ALA A 14 -19.38 -3.30 -24.93
C ALA A 14 -19.03 -2.51 -26.20
N GLU A 15 -17.86 -1.87 -26.28
CA GLU A 15 -17.40 -1.15 -27.47
C GLU A 15 -17.02 -2.10 -28.60
N GLN A 16 -16.50 -3.29 -28.25
CA GLN A 16 -16.14 -4.34 -29.21
C GLN A 16 -17.34 -4.87 -30.01
N VAL A 17 -18.57 -4.64 -29.54
CA VAL A 17 -19.80 -5.04 -30.25
C VAL A 17 -19.94 -4.30 -31.58
N ASP A 18 -19.65 -3.00 -31.64
CA ASP A 18 -19.76 -2.23 -32.87
C ASP A 18 -18.69 -2.64 -33.88
N GLU A 19 -17.46 -2.85 -33.38
CA GLU A 19 -16.35 -3.30 -34.21
C GLU A 19 -16.64 -4.69 -34.80
N ALA A 20 -17.09 -5.64 -33.98
CA ALA A 20 -17.45 -6.99 -34.43
C ALA A 20 -18.61 -6.96 -35.44
N THR A 21 -19.60 -6.09 -35.24
CA THR A 21 -20.71 -5.89 -36.19
C THR A 21 -20.21 -5.39 -37.53
N TRP A 22 -19.32 -4.41 -37.52
CA TRP A 22 -18.69 -3.89 -38.72
C TRP A 22 -17.85 -4.97 -39.42
N ALA A 23 -17.01 -5.68 -38.67
CA ALA A 23 -16.11 -6.70 -39.18
C ALA A 23 -16.86 -7.84 -39.89
N VAL A 24 -17.91 -8.40 -39.25
CA VAL A 24 -18.68 -9.49 -39.87
C VAL A 24 -19.42 -9.03 -41.13
N THR A 25 -19.92 -7.79 -41.14
CA THR A 25 -20.61 -7.22 -42.30
C THR A 25 -19.65 -6.93 -43.44
N ALA A 26 -18.47 -6.38 -43.13
CA ALA A 26 -17.42 -6.11 -44.10
C ALA A 26 -16.89 -7.40 -44.73
N LEU A 27 -16.68 -8.45 -43.93
CA LEU A 27 -16.32 -9.78 -44.42
C LEU A 27 -17.41 -10.36 -45.32
N HIS A 28 -18.68 -10.27 -44.92
CA HIS A 28 -19.79 -10.73 -45.74
C HIS A 28 -19.86 -10.03 -47.11
N ASN A 29 -19.63 -8.72 -47.16
CA ASN A 29 -19.63 -7.95 -48.40
C ASN A 29 -18.45 -8.30 -49.34
N GLN A 30 -17.37 -8.88 -48.79
CA GLN A 30 -16.18 -9.27 -49.56
C GLN A 30 -16.12 -10.77 -49.88
N ILE A 31 -17.21 -11.53 -49.67
CA ILE A 31 -17.24 -12.99 -49.90
C ILE A 31 -16.77 -13.38 -51.31
N GLU A 32 -17.13 -12.60 -52.34
CA GLU A 32 -16.74 -12.88 -53.74
C GLU A 32 -15.23 -12.78 -53.99
N HIS A 33 -14.50 -12.08 -53.10
CA HIS A 33 -13.06 -11.85 -53.21
C HIS A 33 -12.26 -12.84 -52.34
N PHE A 34 -12.91 -13.83 -51.73
CA PHE A 34 -12.23 -14.81 -50.88
C PHE A 34 -11.54 -15.88 -51.74
N SER A 35 -10.23 -16.02 -51.56
CA SER A 35 -9.43 -17.06 -52.20
C SER A 35 -9.54 -18.43 -51.53
N SER A 36 -10.01 -18.48 -50.28
CA SER A 36 -10.18 -19.67 -49.45
C SER A 36 -11.38 -19.50 -48.52
N PRO A 37 -12.00 -20.60 -48.03
CA PRO A 37 -13.05 -20.50 -47.04
C PRO A 37 -12.55 -19.78 -45.78
N LYS A 38 -13.44 -19.01 -45.16
CA LYS A 38 -13.14 -18.27 -43.93
C LYS A 38 -14.11 -18.63 -42.82
N LEU A 39 -13.59 -18.64 -41.61
CA LEU A 39 -14.30 -18.95 -40.39
C LEU A 39 -14.34 -17.71 -39.50
N PHE A 40 -15.52 -17.33 -39.05
CA PHE A 40 -15.73 -16.24 -38.11
C PHE A 40 -16.36 -16.78 -36.83
N ILE A 41 -15.72 -16.57 -35.68
CA ILE A 41 -16.23 -17.01 -34.38
C ILE A 41 -16.46 -15.78 -33.51
N LEU A 42 -17.69 -15.60 -33.05
CA LEU A 42 -18.07 -14.60 -32.07
C LEU A 42 -18.15 -15.25 -30.69
N VAL A 43 -17.29 -14.84 -29.77
CA VAL A 43 -17.42 -15.17 -28.35
C VAL A 43 -18.36 -14.15 -27.72
N SER A 44 -19.58 -14.59 -27.44
CA SER A 44 -20.64 -13.82 -26.79
C SER A 44 -20.79 -14.22 -25.32
N THR A 45 -21.77 -13.64 -24.63
CA THR A 45 -22.01 -13.81 -23.19
C THR A 45 -23.38 -14.42 -22.91
N VAL A 46 -23.48 -15.22 -21.84
CA VAL A 46 -24.75 -15.73 -21.28
C VAL A 46 -25.70 -14.62 -20.83
N MET A 47 -25.25 -13.36 -20.72
CA MET A 47 -26.12 -12.21 -20.43
C MET A 47 -27.22 -11.98 -21.49
N THR A 48 -27.07 -12.55 -22.69
CA THR A 48 -28.14 -12.57 -23.70
C THR A 48 -29.33 -13.47 -23.33
N TRP A 49 -29.22 -14.23 -22.23
CA TRP A 49 -30.25 -15.07 -21.64
C TRP A 49 -30.77 -14.59 -20.29
N ALA A 50 -30.12 -13.61 -19.66
CA ALA A 50 -30.33 -13.27 -18.25
C ALA A 50 -31.75 -12.80 -17.86
N SER A 51 -32.62 -12.46 -18.82
CA SER A 51 -34.03 -12.12 -18.57
C SER A 51 -35.01 -13.15 -19.13
N SER A 52 -34.52 -14.34 -19.47
CA SER A 52 -35.34 -15.46 -19.95
C SER A 52 -36.15 -16.04 -18.80
N LEU A 53 -37.40 -16.40 -19.07
CA LEU A 53 -38.24 -17.10 -18.09
C LEU A 53 -37.86 -18.58 -18.05
N PRO A 54 -38.01 -19.26 -16.90
CA PRO A 54 -37.84 -20.72 -16.81
C PRO A 54 -38.65 -21.44 -17.89
N LEU A 55 -38.10 -22.55 -18.39
CA LEU A 55 -38.74 -23.34 -19.45
C LEU A 55 -40.09 -23.92 -19.00
N ASP A 56 -40.17 -24.31 -17.73
CA ASP A 56 -41.39 -24.78 -17.09
C ASP A 56 -41.63 -23.99 -15.78
N PRO A 57 -42.82 -23.36 -15.59
CA PRO A 57 -43.17 -22.74 -14.32
C PRO A 57 -43.38 -23.73 -13.17
N GLU A 58 -43.61 -25.02 -13.47
CA GLU A 58 -43.74 -26.08 -12.45
C GLU A 58 -42.39 -26.70 -12.08
N ASP A 59 -41.38 -26.60 -12.96
CA ASP A 59 -40.01 -27.07 -12.74
C ASP A 59 -39.00 -25.97 -13.12
N PRO A 60 -38.73 -25.02 -12.20
CA PRO A 60 -37.80 -23.91 -12.44
C PRO A 60 -36.34 -24.37 -12.51
N ASP A 61 -36.06 -25.63 -12.21
CA ASP A 61 -34.71 -26.20 -12.10
C ASP A 61 -34.20 -26.78 -13.43
N LEU A 62 -35.06 -26.85 -14.45
CA LEU A 62 -34.71 -27.29 -15.80
C LEU A 62 -33.65 -26.37 -16.44
N PRO A 63 -32.48 -26.90 -16.84
CA PRO A 63 -31.42 -26.10 -17.43
C PRO A 63 -31.76 -25.65 -18.86
N PHE A 64 -31.30 -24.46 -19.22
CA PHE A 64 -31.32 -23.98 -20.60
C PHE A 64 -30.26 -24.67 -21.44
N THR A 65 -30.65 -25.09 -22.64
CA THR A 65 -29.76 -25.70 -23.63
C THR A 65 -29.71 -24.89 -24.93
N ASP A 66 -28.67 -25.12 -25.72
CA ASP A 66 -28.36 -24.41 -26.96
C ASP A 66 -29.47 -24.52 -27.99
N GLU A 67 -30.26 -25.58 -27.93
CA GLU A 67 -31.35 -25.86 -28.85
C GLU A 67 -32.44 -24.78 -28.76
N ILE A 68 -32.65 -24.20 -27.58
CA ILE A 68 -33.75 -23.26 -27.28
C ILE A 68 -33.30 -21.80 -27.44
N PHE A 69 -32.15 -21.56 -28.09
CA PHE A 69 -31.58 -20.21 -28.22
C PHE A 69 -32.56 -19.19 -28.81
N TYR A 70 -33.48 -19.58 -29.68
CA TYR A 70 -34.47 -18.67 -30.28
C TYR A 70 -35.48 -18.06 -29.29
N CYS A 71 -35.70 -18.64 -28.10
CA CYS A 71 -36.64 -18.13 -27.09
C CYS A 71 -36.01 -17.16 -26.08
N ARG A 72 -34.69 -16.92 -26.15
CA ARG A 72 -33.95 -16.16 -25.14
C ARG A 72 -34.35 -14.69 -25.06
N ARG A 73 -34.25 -14.12 -23.85
CA ARG A 73 -34.42 -12.70 -23.57
C ARG A 73 -33.16 -12.16 -22.89
N ALA A 74 -32.53 -11.20 -23.56
CA ALA A 74 -31.33 -10.54 -23.05
C ALA A 74 -31.67 -9.53 -21.96
N HIS A 75 -30.72 -9.32 -21.05
CA HIS A 75 -30.77 -8.21 -20.11
C HIS A 75 -30.80 -6.86 -20.85
N PRO A 76 -31.45 -5.81 -20.32
CA PRO A 76 -31.53 -4.51 -20.98
C PRO A 76 -30.18 -3.90 -21.39
N SER A 77 -29.11 -4.11 -20.63
CA SER A 77 -27.76 -3.64 -20.96
C SER A 77 -27.10 -4.42 -22.11
N PHE A 78 -27.56 -5.64 -22.41
CA PHE A 78 -26.97 -6.55 -23.42
C PHE A 78 -27.83 -6.71 -24.69
N LYS A 79 -28.72 -5.74 -24.97
CA LYS A 79 -29.54 -5.74 -26.20
C LYS A 79 -28.69 -5.68 -27.47
N ARG A 80 -27.57 -4.96 -27.42
CA ARG A 80 -26.65 -4.82 -28.56
C ARG A 80 -25.99 -6.15 -28.90
N HIS A 81 -25.58 -6.91 -27.87
CA HIS A 81 -24.98 -8.24 -28.01
C HIS A 81 -25.93 -9.23 -28.69
N ILE A 82 -27.19 -9.34 -28.25
CA ILE A 82 -28.16 -10.26 -28.88
C ILE A 82 -28.49 -9.89 -30.34
N ASP A 83 -28.50 -8.60 -30.67
CA ASP A 83 -28.73 -8.15 -32.05
C ASP A 83 -27.55 -8.51 -32.97
N LEU A 84 -26.31 -8.37 -32.49
CA LEU A 84 -25.12 -8.86 -33.17
C LEU A 84 -25.14 -10.39 -33.34
N GLU A 85 -25.46 -11.16 -32.30
CA GLU A 85 -25.55 -12.63 -32.41
C GLU A 85 -26.53 -13.05 -33.51
N LYS A 86 -27.70 -12.40 -33.59
CA LYS A 86 -28.70 -12.65 -34.64
C LYS A 86 -28.16 -12.30 -36.03
N ALA A 87 -27.41 -11.19 -36.14
CA ALA A 87 -26.80 -10.79 -37.40
C ALA A 87 -25.76 -11.81 -37.87
N VAL A 88 -24.88 -12.28 -36.98
CA VAL A 88 -23.87 -13.32 -37.27
C VAL A 88 -24.55 -14.60 -37.75
N VAL A 89 -25.54 -15.11 -37.01
CA VAL A 89 -26.28 -16.34 -37.39
C VAL A 89 -27.01 -16.16 -38.73
N LYS A 90 -27.55 -14.97 -39.01
CA LYS A 90 -28.20 -14.69 -40.30
C LYS A 90 -27.21 -14.71 -41.46
N ILE A 91 -26.03 -14.13 -41.27
CA ILE A 91 -24.95 -14.09 -42.26
C ILE A 91 -24.42 -15.51 -42.54
N GLY A 92 -24.21 -16.33 -41.51
CA GLY A 92 -23.77 -17.72 -41.67
C GLY A 92 -24.72 -18.60 -42.46
N LYS A 93 -26.02 -18.28 -42.45
CA LYS A 93 -27.03 -19.00 -43.26
C LYS A 93 -26.95 -18.70 -44.75
N SER A 94 -26.31 -17.61 -45.17
CA SER A 94 -26.25 -17.22 -46.57
C SER A 94 -25.33 -18.14 -47.39
N ASN A 95 -24.07 -18.33 -46.97
CA ASN A 95 -23.07 -19.09 -47.74
C ASN A 95 -22.08 -19.85 -46.83
N ARG A 96 -22.51 -20.99 -46.29
CA ARG A 96 -21.72 -21.78 -45.33
C ARG A 96 -20.42 -22.36 -45.91
N GLU A 97 -20.36 -22.67 -47.20
CA GLU A 97 -19.17 -23.31 -47.79
C GLU A 97 -17.98 -22.36 -47.93
N ILE A 98 -18.25 -21.06 -48.05
CA ILE A 98 -17.23 -20.01 -48.28
C ILE A 98 -17.01 -19.19 -47.00
N PHE A 99 -18.07 -18.96 -46.23
CA PHE A 99 -18.02 -18.18 -45.00
C PHE A 99 -18.84 -18.84 -43.89
N THR A 100 -18.15 -19.53 -43.00
CA THR A 100 -18.76 -20.18 -41.83
C THR A 100 -18.72 -19.22 -40.65
N THR A 101 -19.84 -19.07 -39.95
CA THR A 101 -19.92 -18.23 -38.75
C THR A 101 -20.40 -19.03 -37.54
N TYR A 102 -19.79 -18.84 -36.38
CA TYR A 102 -20.26 -19.41 -35.12
C TYR A 102 -20.45 -18.32 -34.07
N VAL A 103 -21.45 -18.52 -33.23
CA VAL A 103 -21.65 -17.78 -31.98
C VAL A 103 -21.43 -18.76 -30.84
N VAL A 104 -20.43 -18.50 -30.01
CA VAL A 104 -20.14 -19.26 -28.79
C VAL A 104 -20.51 -18.36 -27.63
N ALA A 105 -21.61 -18.66 -26.94
CA ALA A 105 -21.98 -17.93 -25.73
C ALA A 105 -21.25 -18.53 -24.53
N SER A 106 -20.30 -17.78 -23.98
CA SER A 106 -19.55 -18.19 -22.80
C SER A 106 -20.32 -17.85 -21.52
N GLY A 107 -20.22 -18.74 -20.53
CA GLY A 107 -20.46 -18.39 -19.12
C GLY A 107 -19.55 -17.25 -18.66
N LEU A 108 -19.71 -16.85 -17.39
CA LEU A 108 -18.77 -15.92 -16.77
C LEU A 108 -17.38 -16.56 -16.73
N GLN A 109 -16.42 -15.86 -17.32
CA GLN A 109 -15.08 -16.37 -17.52
C GLN A 109 -14.27 -16.21 -16.22
N TYR A 110 -13.61 -17.29 -15.80
CA TYR A 110 -12.66 -17.31 -14.68
C TYR A 110 -11.37 -18.04 -15.08
N GLY A 111 -10.33 -17.91 -14.28
CA GLY A 111 -9.01 -18.47 -14.52
C GLY A 111 -7.93 -17.44 -14.82
N MET A 112 -6.67 -17.86 -14.64
CA MET A 112 -5.46 -17.06 -14.82
C MET A 112 -5.33 -15.84 -13.91
N GLY A 113 -6.07 -14.74 -14.09
CA GLY A 113 -5.70 -13.44 -13.48
C GLY A 113 -6.87 -12.52 -13.16
N GLU A 114 -7.94 -13.12 -12.65
CA GLU A 114 -9.35 -12.94 -12.99
C GLU A 114 -9.96 -11.54 -13.05
N ASP A 115 -11.13 -11.50 -13.72
CA ASP A 115 -11.86 -10.34 -14.23
C ASP A 115 -13.07 -9.98 -13.35
N ILE A 116 -14.24 -10.61 -13.56
CA ILE A 116 -15.47 -10.34 -12.79
C ILE A 116 -15.33 -10.73 -11.30
N PHE A 117 -14.63 -11.84 -11.02
CA PHE A 117 -14.40 -12.31 -9.65
C PHE A 117 -13.19 -11.64 -8.97
N HIS A 118 -12.47 -10.74 -9.67
CA HIS A 118 -11.25 -10.10 -9.16
C HIS A 118 -11.44 -9.48 -7.77
N TYR A 119 -12.56 -8.80 -7.57
CA TYR A 119 -12.89 -8.16 -6.30
C TYR A 119 -12.85 -9.17 -5.14
N PHE A 120 -13.49 -10.33 -5.29
CA PHE A 120 -13.53 -11.35 -4.23
C PHE A 120 -12.15 -11.94 -3.97
N PHE A 121 -11.36 -12.22 -5.03
CA PHE A 121 -9.98 -12.68 -4.86
C PHE A 121 -9.09 -11.65 -4.17
N LYS A 122 -9.20 -10.37 -4.55
CA LYS A 122 -8.42 -9.27 -3.99
C LYS A 122 -8.73 -9.02 -2.52
N GLU A 123 -10.01 -8.93 -2.15
CA GLU A 123 -10.42 -8.75 -0.76
C GLU A 123 -10.02 -9.95 0.10
N SER A 124 -10.20 -11.16 -0.41
CA SER A 124 -9.78 -12.39 0.28
C SER A 124 -8.27 -12.43 0.50
N TRP A 125 -7.48 -12.03 -0.51
CA TRP A 125 -6.02 -12.02 -0.43
C TRP A 125 -5.48 -10.95 0.54
N LEU A 126 -6.12 -9.76 0.58
CA LEU A 126 -5.74 -8.68 1.48
C LEU A 126 -6.04 -9.01 2.95
N GLY A 127 -7.11 -9.77 3.23
CA GLY A 127 -7.43 -10.26 4.57
C GLY A 127 -7.74 -9.17 5.60
N LYS A 128 -8.09 -7.95 5.16
CA LYS A 128 -8.41 -6.82 6.05
C LYS A 128 -9.73 -7.01 6.79
N GLU A 129 -10.71 -7.65 6.16
CA GLU A 129 -12.00 -7.96 6.77
C GLU A 129 -12.02 -9.41 7.28
N ALA A 130 -12.58 -9.63 8.47
CA ALA A 130 -12.74 -10.95 9.06
C ALA A 130 -13.78 -11.83 8.34
N GLU A 131 -14.63 -11.21 7.50
CA GLU A 131 -15.71 -11.87 6.76
C GLU A 131 -15.79 -11.27 5.36
N ILE A 132 -15.95 -12.10 4.33
CA ILE A 132 -16.08 -11.63 2.94
C ILE A 132 -17.56 -11.37 2.62
N SER A 133 -17.85 -10.21 2.03
CA SER A 133 -19.21 -9.79 1.72
C SER A 133 -19.78 -10.50 0.49
N VAL A 134 -20.90 -11.20 0.67
CA VAL A 134 -21.77 -11.70 -0.41
C VAL A 134 -22.97 -10.77 -0.55
N PHE A 135 -23.19 -10.27 -1.77
CA PHE A 135 -24.26 -9.31 -2.05
C PHE A 135 -25.57 -10.03 -2.38
N GLY A 136 -26.62 -9.73 -1.62
CA GLY A 136 -27.92 -10.36 -1.73
C GLY A 136 -28.02 -11.72 -1.02
N ASP A 137 -28.98 -12.54 -1.44
CA ASP A 137 -29.27 -13.82 -0.78
C ASP A 137 -28.21 -14.91 -1.09
N GLY A 138 -27.44 -14.75 -2.17
CA GLY A 138 -26.39 -15.68 -2.61
C GLY A 138 -26.89 -16.93 -3.33
N ASN A 139 -28.21 -17.14 -3.41
CA ASN A 139 -28.84 -18.32 -4.01
C ASN A 139 -28.89 -18.29 -5.55
N ASN A 140 -28.38 -17.24 -6.18
CA ASN A 140 -28.38 -17.13 -7.63
C ASN A 140 -27.31 -18.04 -8.24
N ILE A 141 -27.69 -18.75 -9.30
CA ILE A 141 -26.80 -19.69 -9.99
C ILE A 141 -26.10 -18.98 -11.12
N VAL A 142 -24.78 -19.01 -11.07
CA VAL A 142 -23.92 -18.28 -11.98
C VAL A 142 -23.26 -19.29 -12.93
N PRO A 143 -23.60 -19.30 -14.23
CA PRO A 143 -22.92 -20.14 -15.20
C PRO A 143 -21.50 -19.63 -15.40
N THR A 144 -20.51 -20.49 -15.17
CA THR A 144 -19.09 -20.15 -15.27
C THR A 144 -18.40 -20.97 -16.36
N ILE A 145 -17.25 -20.48 -16.84
CA ILE A 145 -16.33 -21.26 -17.67
C ILE A 145 -14.88 -20.86 -17.44
N HIS A 146 -13.98 -21.83 -17.33
CA HIS A 146 -12.55 -21.55 -17.22
C HIS A 146 -11.97 -21.08 -18.58
N ILE A 147 -11.06 -20.10 -18.59
CA ILE A 147 -10.50 -19.52 -19.83
C ILE A 147 -9.79 -20.57 -20.70
N ARG A 148 -9.08 -21.54 -20.10
CA ARG A 148 -8.44 -22.64 -20.87
C ARG A 148 -9.46 -23.57 -21.51
N ASP A 149 -10.60 -23.78 -20.85
CA ASP A 149 -11.67 -24.64 -21.35
C ASP A 149 -12.41 -23.94 -22.48
N LEU A 150 -12.68 -22.64 -22.34
CA LEU A 150 -13.20 -21.83 -23.43
C LEU A 150 -12.26 -21.84 -24.64
N ALA A 151 -10.95 -21.71 -24.44
CA ALA A 151 -9.97 -21.80 -25.52
C ALA A 151 -9.98 -23.18 -26.21
N SER A 152 -10.11 -24.26 -25.42
CA SER A 152 -10.21 -25.63 -25.91
C SER A 152 -11.49 -25.86 -26.71
N VAL A 153 -12.62 -25.30 -26.26
CA VAL A 153 -13.89 -25.28 -27.01
C VAL A 153 -13.71 -24.56 -28.35
N LEU A 154 -13.10 -23.37 -28.36
CA LEU A 154 -12.87 -22.61 -29.59
C LEU A 154 -11.98 -23.37 -30.58
N GLN A 155 -10.91 -24.00 -30.09
CA GLN A 155 -10.05 -24.84 -30.92
C GLN A 155 -10.84 -26.00 -31.55
N ASN A 156 -11.66 -26.70 -30.77
CA ASN A 156 -12.49 -27.80 -31.28
C ASN A 156 -13.51 -27.34 -32.32
N VAL A 157 -14.09 -26.14 -32.15
CA VAL A 157 -15.00 -25.53 -33.14
C VAL A 157 -14.27 -25.24 -34.45
N ILE A 158 -13.03 -24.77 -34.38
CA ILE A 158 -12.19 -24.49 -35.56
C ILE A 158 -11.89 -25.78 -36.33
N GLU A 159 -11.53 -26.85 -35.62
CA GLU A 159 -11.12 -28.14 -36.20
C GLU A 159 -12.30 -28.92 -36.79
N HIS A 160 -13.41 -29.02 -36.06
CA HIS A 160 -14.53 -29.91 -36.39
C HIS A 160 -15.67 -29.22 -37.13
N GLN A 161 -15.80 -27.89 -37.01
CA GLN A 161 -16.84 -27.06 -37.66
C GLN A 161 -18.25 -27.66 -37.51
N PRO A 162 -18.82 -27.66 -36.29
CA PRO A 162 -20.08 -28.33 -35.99
C PRO A 162 -21.26 -27.76 -36.81
N ARG A 163 -22.34 -28.54 -36.94
CA ARG A 163 -23.55 -28.11 -37.66
C ARG A 163 -24.27 -26.90 -37.02
N PRO A 164 -24.54 -26.85 -35.71
CA PRO A 164 -25.21 -25.70 -35.10
C PRO A 164 -24.35 -24.43 -35.17
N TYR A 165 -24.98 -23.30 -35.49
CA TYR A 165 -24.32 -21.98 -35.55
C TYR A 165 -24.16 -21.32 -34.18
N TYR A 166 -24.92 -21.79 -33.20
CA TYR A 166 -24.93 -21.26 -31.84
C TYR A 166 -24.54 -22.40 -30.90
N LEU A 167 -23.56 -22.13 -30.04
CA LEU A 167 -22.99 -23.07 -29.07
C LEU A 167 -22.93 -22.39 -27.71
N LEU A 168 -23.23 -23.11 -26.65
CA LEU A 168 -23.07 -22.63 -25.27
C LEU A 168 -21.84 -23.26 -24.66
N ALA A 169 -20.97 -22.45 -24.09
CA ALA A 169 -19.76 -22.87 -23.41
C ALA A 169 -19.88 -22.52 -21.92
N VAL A 170 -20.30 -23.49 -21.13
CA VAL A 170 -20.43 -23.43 -19.66
C VAL A 170 -19.90 -24.72 -19.07
N ASP A 171 -19.36 -24.64 -17.86
CA ASP A 171 -18.92 -25.81 -17.09
C ASP A 171 -20.14 -26.62 -16.62
N SER A 172 -19.89 -27.84 -16.11
CA SER A 172 -20.96 -28.69 -15.55
C SER A 172 -21.42 -28.26 -14.15
N SER A 173 -20.76 -27.26 -13.56
CA SER A 173 -21.10 -26.75 -12.23
C SER A 173 -22.34 -25.86 -12.25
N HIS A 174 -23.28 -26.17 -11.35
CA HIS A 174 -24.44 -25.32 -11.05
C HIS A 174 -24.26 -24.58 -9.71
N SER A 175 -23.07 -24.01 -9.52
CA SER A 175 -22.69 -23.37 -8.26
C SER A 175 -23.47 -22.08 -8.02
N SER A 176 -23.88 -21.91 -6.77
CA SER A 176 -24.46 -20.66 -6.30
C SER A 176 -23.38 -19.59 -6.07
N MET A 177 -23.77 -18.32 -6.10
CA MET A 177 -22.85 -17.21 -5.79
C MET A 177 -22.26 -17.35 -4.38
N GLU A 178 -23.05 -17.81 -3.42
CA GLU A 178 -22.58 -18.08 -2.06
C GLU A 178 -21.50 -19.16 -2.03
N GLU A 179 -21.70 -20.28 -2.72
CA GLU A 179 -20.71 -21.37 -2.80
C GLU A 179 -19.42 -20.93 -3.48
N LEU A 180 -19.51 -20.16 -4.56
CA LEU A 180 -18.33 -19.62 -5.27
C LEU A 180 -17.51 -18.72 -4.35
N VAL A 181 -18.16 -17.75 -3.70
CA VAL A 181 -17.47 -16.84 -2.77
C VAL A 181 -16.95 -17.60 -1.57
N LYS A 182 -17.65 -18.64 -1.09
CA LYS A 182 -17.21 -19.47 0.04
C LYS A 182 -15.96 -20.26 -0.30
N ALA A 183 -15.90 -20.84 -1.50
CA ALA A 183 -14.74 -21.57 -1.97
C ALA A 183 -13.51 -20.65 -2.08
N ILE A 184 -13.70 -19.43 -2.61
CA ILE A 184 -12.63 -18.42 -2.68
C ILE A 184 -12.20 -18.02 -1.25
N ALA A 185 -13.18 -17.74 -0.38
CA ALA A 185 -12.96 -17.35 1.00
C ALA A 185 -12.24 -18.42 1.81
N SER A 186 -12.51 -19.71 1.59
CA SER A 186 -11.88 -20.80 2.34
C SER A 186 -10.42 -21.02 1.95
N VAL A 187 -10.06 -20.75 0.68
CA VAL A 187 -8.69 -20.97 0.20
C VAL A 187 -7.82 -19.72 0.33
N LEU A 188 -8.32 -18.54 -0.06
CA LEU A 188 -7.54 -17.29 0.06
C LEU A 188 -7.82 -16.55 1.37
N GLY A 189 -9.05 -16.57 1.86
CA GLY A 189 -9.52 -15.65 2.89
C GLY A 189 -9.71 -16.27 4.28
N PRO A 190 -10.50 -15.64 5.15
CA PRO A 190 -10.81 -16.13 6.50
C PRO A 190 -11.84 -17.28 6.53
N GLY A 191 -12.35 -17.73 5.38
CA GLY A 191 -13.37 -18.79 5.28
C GLY A 191 -14.79 -18.39 5.71
N LYS A 192 -14.96 -17.22 6.34
CA LYS A 192 -16.27 -16.69 6.79
C LYS A 192 -16.86 -15.73 5.77
N ILE A 193 -18.19 -15.78 5.64
CA ILE A 193 -18.97 -14.94 4.72
C ILE A 193 -20.01 -14.13 5.48
N GLN A 194 -20.22 -12.89 5.04
CA GLN A 194 -21.29 -12.02 5.51
C GLN A 194 -22.25 -11.68 4.37
N LYS A 195 -23.55 -11.86 4.58
CA LYS A 195 -24.57 -11.41 3.60
C LYS A 195 -24.84 -9.92 3.79
N ARG A 196 -24.71 -9.14 2.72
CA ARG A 196 -25.02 -7.70 2.67
C ARG A 196 -26.13 -7.41 1.66
N PRO A 197 -26.91 -6.34 1.85
CA PRO A 197 -27.90 -5.93 0.86
C PRO A 197 -27.20 -5.66 -0.48
N PHE A 198 -27.87 -5.97 -1.58
CA PHE A 198 -27.25 -5.89 -2.91
C PHE A 198 -26.90 -4.45 -3.28
N GLU A 199 -27.61 -3.46 -2.74
CA GLU A 199 -27.35 -2.04 -2.98
C GLU A 199 -25.94 -1.60 -2.56
N ASP A 200 -25.33 -2.29 -1.59
CA ASP A 200 -23.98 -1.98 -1.11
C ASP A 200 -22.91 -2.27 -2.17
N ILE A 201 -23.20 -3.13 -3.15
CA ILE A 201 -22.25 -3.44 -4.23
C ILE A 201 -21.88 -2.20 -5.06
N PHE A 202 -22.80 -1.23 -5.15
CA PHE A 202 -22.58 0.03 -5.88
C PHE A 202 -21.64 1.00 -5.16
N LEU A 203 -21.33 0.75 -3.88
CA LEU A 203 -20.34 1.52 -3.13
C LEU A 203 -18.90 1.11 -3.49
N ILE A 204 -18.74 -0.05 -4.11
CA ILE A 204 -17.44 -0.60 -4.49
C ILE A 204 -17.01 0.00 -5.83
N GLN A 205 -15.96 0.80 -5.80
CA GLN A 205 -15.42 1.47 -7.00
C GLN A 205 -14.72 0.51 -7.98
N ASP A 206 -14.28 -0.66 -7.49
CA ASP A 206 -13.56 -1.65 -8.29
C ASP A 206 -14.50 -2.46 -9.23
N LEU A 207 -15.83 -2.33 -9.09
CA LEU A 207 -16.81 -3.09 -9.88
C LEU A 207 -17.56 -2.21 -10.88
N ASN A 208 -17.48 -2.59 -12.15
CA ASN A 208 -18.26 -1.95 -13.23
C ASN A 208 -19.73 -2.36 -13.19
N VAL A 209 -20.62 -1.50 -13.70
CA VAL A 209 -22.07 -1.78 -13.80
C VAL A 209 -22.37 -3.08 -14.56
N LEU A 210 -21.61 -3.37 -15.63
CA LEU A 210 -21.75 -4.62 -16.38
C LEU A 210 -21.37 -5.85 -15.54
N ALA A 211 -20.30 -5.75 -14.74
CA ALA A 211 -19.89 -6.83 -13.84
C ALA A 211 -20.93 -7.06 -12.74
N ILE A 212 -21.50 -5.99 -12.18
CA ILE A 212 -22.59 -6.07 -11.20
C ILE A 212 -23.83 -6.76 -11.81
N ASP A 213 -24.22 -6.38 -13.02
CA ASP A 213 -25.31 -7.03 -13.75
C ASP A 213 -25.02 -8.53 -13.98
N SER A 214 -23.77 -8.87 -14.30
CA SER A 214 -23.32 -10.26 -14.50
C SER A 214 -23.33 -11.10 -13.23
N LEU A 215 -22.96 -10.52 -12.08
CA LEU A 215 -23.03 -11.19 -10.79
C LEU A 215 -24.47 -11.45 -10.31
N ARG A 216 -25.45 -10.69 -10.83
CA ARG A 216 -26.88 -10.85 -10.53
C ARG A 216 -27.55 -11.99 -11.30
N VAL A 217 -26.85 -12.59 -12.26
CA VAL A 217 -27.40 -13.65 -13.10
C VAL A 217 -27.86 -14.83 -12.25
N ASN A 218 -29.04 -15.35 -12.59
CA ASN A 218 -29.57 -16.59 -12.07
C ASN A 218 -30.03 -17.46 -13.25
N LEU A 219 -29.12 -18.27 -13.78
CA LEU A 219 -29.38 -19.13 -14.92
C LEU A 219 -28.79 -20.52 -14.66
N ARG A 220 -29.58 -21.57 -14.85
CA ARG A 220 -29.08 -22.94 -14.98
C ARG A 220 -28.91 -23.25 -16.46
N MET A 221 -27.73 -23.65 -16.86
CA MET A 221 -27.35 -23.83 -18.26
C MET A 221 -26.54 -25.10 -18.43
N GLU A 222 -26.74 -25.83 -19.52
CA GLU A 222 -26.00 -27.05 -19.80
C GLU A 222 -25.53 -27.10 -21.26
N ALA A 223 -24.22 -27.29 -21.46
CA ALA A 223 -23.56 -27.34 -22.76
C ALA A 223 -23.67 -28.71 -23.45
N VAL A 224 -24.91 -29.21 -23.64
CA VAL A 224 -25.18 -30.56 -24.19
C VAL A 224 -24.51 -30.77 -25.56
N THR A 225 -24.54 -29.75 -26.42
CA THR A 225 -23.97 -29.79 -27.78
C THR A 225 -22.46 -29.99 -27.75
N ILE A 226 -21.76 -29.30 -26.86
CA ILE A 226 -20.29 -29.37 -26.76
C ILE A 226 -19.88 -30.74 -26.23
N ASN A 227 -20.53 -31.17 -25.14
CA ASN A 227 -20.21 -32.44 -24.48
C ASN A 227 -20.51 -33.66 -25.37
N SER A 228 -21.52 -33.56 -26.23
CA SER A 228 -21.88 -34.64 -27.15
C SER A 228 -21.07 -34.66 -28.45
N LEU A 229 -20.62 -33.50 -28.94
CA LEU A 229 -19.92 -33.39 -30.23
C LEU A 229 -18.40 -33.47 -30.12
N PHE A 230 -17.82 -33.09 -28.98
CA PHE A 230 -16.37 -32.97 -28.83
C PHE A 230 -15.84 -33.85 -27.69
N SER A 231 -14.65 -34.41 -27.88
CA SER A 231 -13.89 -35.07 -26.82
C SER A 231 -12.86 -34.08 -26.27
N ILE A 232 -13.31 -33.20 -25.38
CA ILE A 232 -12.49 -32.14 -24.79
C ILE A 232 -11.79 -32.66 -23.53
N SER A 233 -10.49 -32.39 -23.38
CA SER A 233 -9.79 -32.52 -22.11
C SER A 233 -10.06 -31.27 -21.28
N TRP A 234 -11.10 -31.31 -20.46
CA TRP A 234 -11.45 -30.21 -19.57
C TRP A 234 -10.39 -30.03 -18.48
N HIS A 235 -10.01 -28.78 -18.23
CA HIS A 235 -9.15 -28.37 -17.12
C HIS A 235 -9.97 -28.21 -15.83
N CYS A 236 -11.19 -27.66 -15.91
CA CYS A 236 -12.10 -27.46 -14.77
C CYS A 236 -13.54 -27.90 -15.10
N GLU A 237 -13.75 -29.18 -15.45
CA GLU A 237 -15.08 -29.70 -15.80
C GLU A 237 -16.12 -29.51 -14.69
N THR A 238 -15.71 -29.76 -13.44
CA THR A 238 -16.55 -29.67 -12.24
C THR A 238 -16.67 -28.24 -11.69
N GLY A 239 -16.13 -27.26 -12.41
CA GLY A 239 -16.25 -25.83 -12.12
C GLY A 239 -15.26 -25.29 -11.08
N LEU A 240 -15.48 -24.03 -10.69
CA LEU A 240 -14.59 -23.26 -9.84
C LEU A 240 -14.55 -23.80 -8.39
N VAL A 241 -15.66 -24.27 -7.84
CA VAL A 241 -15.76 -24.63 -6.41
C VAL A 241 -14.82 -25.78 -6.05
N GLU A 242 -14.76 -26.83 -6.87
CA GLU A 242 -13.89 -27.98 -6.61
C GLU A 242 -12.43 -27.71 -6.99
N ASN A 243 -12.21 -26.88 -8.02
CA ASN A 243 -10.88 -26.62 -8.57
C ASN A 243 -10.27 -25.29 -8.08
N VAL A 244 -10.85 -24.68 -7.05
CA VAL A 244 -10.45 -23.34 -6.58
C VAL A 244 -8.96 -23.28 -6.27
N GLY A 245 -8.38 -24.32 -5.65
CA GLY A 245 -6.95 -24.36 -5.32
C GLY A 245 -6.04 -24.20 -6.54
N LEU A 246 -6.37 -24.84 -7.66
CA LEU A 246 -5.63 -24.68 -8.93
C LEU A 246 -5.76 -23.25 -9.47
N VAL A 247 -6.98 -22.71 -9.42
CA VAL A 247 -7.29 -21.36 -9.91
C VAL A 247 -6.58 -20.29 -9.07
N VAL A 248 -6.48 -20.47 -7.74
CA VAL A 248 -5.71 -19.59 -6.86
C VAL A 248 -4.24 -19.57 -7.25
N GLU A 249 -3.64 -20.73 -7.53
CA GLU A 249 -2.23 -20.77 -7.94
C GLU A 249 -2.02 -20.09 -9.29
N GLU A 250 -2.93 -20.31 -10.25
CA GLU A 250 -2.90 -19.59 -11.53
C GLU A 250 -3.02 -18.08 -11.32
N TYR A 251 -3.91 -17.65 -10.42
CA TYR A 251 -4.10 -16.26 -10.01
C TYR A 251 -2.82 -15.63 -9.46
N ARG A 252 -2.16 -16.33 -8.54
CA ARG A 252 -0.88 -15.91 -7.94
C ARG A 252 0.20 -15.74 -9.00
N GLN A 253 0.32 -16.72 -9.91
CA GLN A 253 1.32 -16.71 -10.97
C GLN A 253 1.07 -15.59 -11.99
N ALA A 254 -0.17 -15.40 -12.45
CA ALA A 254 -0.47 -14.41 -13.49
C ALA A 254 -0.29 -12.96 -13.01
N ARG A 255 -0.56 -12.69 -11.73
CA ARG A 255 -0.42 -11.35 -11.13
C ARG A 255 0.94 -11.13 -10.45
N GLY A 256 1.77 -12.17 -10.31
CA GLY A 256 3.04 -12.12 -9.59
C GLY A 256 2.89 -11.98 -8.07
N LEU A 257 1.74 -12.41 -7.52
CA LEU A 257 1.41 -12.37 -6.09
C LEU A 257 1.98 -13.60 -5.39
N LEU A 258 3.30 -13.70 -5.38
CA LEU A 258 4.02 -14.78 -4.72
C LEU A 258 4.44 -14.31 -3.31
N PRO A 259 4.19 -15.12 -2.28
CA PRO A 259 4.52 -14.76 -0.91
C PRO A 259 6.02 -14.60 -0.78
N LEU A 260 6.44 -13.54 -0.10
CA LEU A 260 7.85 -13.32 0.21
C LEU A 260 8.12 -13.83 1.62
N GLN A 261 8.88 -14.93 1.72
CA GLN A 261 9.20 -15.57 2.99
C GLN A 261 10.65 -15.25 3.35
N VAL A 262 10.84 -14.52 4.44
CA VAL A 262 12.16 -14.04 4.88
C VAL A 262 12.39 -14.46 6.32
N CYS A 263 13.60 -14.92 6.63
CA CYS A 263 14.05 -15.18 8.00
C CYS A 263 15.24 -14.26 8.31
N ILE A 264 15.20 -13.58 9.46
CA ILE A 264 16.29 -12.71 9.92
C ILE A 264 16.94 -13.31 11.16
N LEU A 265 18.24 -13.59 11.04
CA LEU A 265 19.07 -14.17 12.08
C LEU A 265 20.22 -13.22 12.41
N GLY A 266 20.73 -13.28 13.63
CA GLY A 266 21.89 -12.48 14.05
C GLY A 266 22.04 -12.38 15.57
N PRO A 267 23.09 -11.75 16.08
CA PRO A 267 23.32 -11.62 17.52
C PRO A 267 22.27 -10.71 18.19
N PRO A 268 22.09 -10.80 19.52
CA PRO A 268 21.22 -9.90 20.26
C PRO A 268 21.73 -8.44 20.19
N ALA A 269 20.81 -7.47 20.18
CA ALA A 269 21.07 -6.03 20.10
C ALA A 269 21.64 -5.48 18.76
N VAL A 270 21.75 -6.28 17.69
CA VAL A 270 22.17 -5.77 16.36
C VAL A 270 21.11 -4.88 15.66
N GLY A 271 19.87 -4.87 16.16
CA GLY A 271 18.76 -4.12 15.59
C GLY A 271 17.96 -4.89 14.53
N LYS A 272 17.84 -6.22 14.70
CA LYS A 272 17.04 -7.09 13.82
C LYS A 272 15.59 -6.65 13.81
N SER A 273 14.95 -6.53 14.97
CA SER A 273 13.54 -6.12 15.06
C SER A 273 13.26 -4.76 14.42
N THR A 274 14.18 -3.78 14.54
CA THR A 274 14.04 -2.50 13.82
C THR A 274 14.11 -2.66 12.29
N LEU A 275 14.95 -3.56 11.78
CA LEU A 275 15.02 -3.86 10.35
C LEU A 275 13.81 -4.68 9.88
N SER A 276 13.38 -5.64 10.70
CA SER A 276 12.19 -6.47 10.50
C SER A 276 10.94 -5.60 10.30
N VAL A 277 10.71 -4.63 11.19
CA VAL A 277 9.58 -3.69 11.08
C VAL A 277 9.66 -2.88 9.78
N GLN A 278 10.83 -2.33 9.45
CA GLN A 278 11.00 -1.54 8.21
C GLN A 278 10.78 -2.37 6.94
N ILE A 279 11.23 -3.63 6.93
CA ILE A 279 11.01 -4.55 5.81
C ILE A 279 9.53 -4.91 5.73
N CYS A 280 8.89 -5.23 6.86
CA CYS A 280 7.46 -5.54 6.90
C CYS A 280 6.59 -4.37 6.42
N GLU A 281 6.92 -3.13 6.79
CA GLU A 281 6.21 -1.94 6.29
C GLU A 281 6.36 -1.76 4.78
N HIS A 282 7.57 -1.90 4.24
CA HIS A 282 7.84 -1.69 2.82
C HIS A 282 7.21 -2.77 1.93
N TYR A 283 7.25 -4.04 2.36
CA TYR A 283 6.72 -5.17 1.59
C TYR A 283 5.29 -5.57 1.96
N LYS A 284 4.71 -4.95 3.01
CA LYS A 284 3.43 -5.32 3.62
C LYS A 284 3.40 -6.80 4.03
N LEU A 285 4.44 -7.23 4.76
CA LEU A 285 4.56 -8.61 5.27
C LEU A 285 4.11 -8.72 6.71
N HIS A 286 3.77 -9.94 7.14
CA HIS A 286 3.49 -10.24 8.54
C HIS A 286 4.81 -10.41 9.30
N HIS A 287 5.06 -9.52 10.27
CA HIS A 287 6.14 -9.69 11.24
C HIS A 287 5.75 -10.78 12.22
N ILE A 288 6.54 -11.85 12.28
CA ILE A 288 6.28 -13.00 13.15
C ILE A 288 7.42 -13.11 14.15
N THR A 289 7.06 -12.89 15.41
CA THR A 289 7.92 -13.16 16.57
C THR A 289 7.27 -14.27 17.40
N LEU A 290 8.08 -15.13 18.04
CA LEU A 290 7.56 -16.17 18.94
C LEU A 290 6.65 -15.59 20.04
N LYS A 291 7.12 -14.54 20.72
CA LYS A 291 6.39 -13.89 21.82
C LYS A 291 5.04 -13.34 21.36
N ASP A 292 5.03 -12.63 20.24
CA ASP A 292 3.81 -12.02 19.69
C ASP A 292 2.80 -13.10 19.27
N THR A 293 3.26 -14.16 18.60
CA THR A 293 2.41 -15.27 18.17
C THR A 293 1.75 -15.97 19.36
N ILE A 294 2.51 -16.21 20.44
CA ILE A 294 1.98 -16.81 21.67
C ILE A 294 0.95 -15.87 22.29
N SER A 295 1.24 -14.57 22.39
CA SER A 295 0.32 -13.59 22.98
C SER A 295 -0.99 -13.43 22.20
N GLU A 296 -0.93 -13.43 20.87
CA GLU A 296 -2.10 -13.37 19.99
C GLU A 296 -2.98 -14.60 20.17
N VAL A 297 -2.37 -15.78 20.22
CA VAL A 297 -3.08 -17.05 20.39
C VAL A 297 -3.72 -17.13 21.76
N ILE A 298 -3.03 -16.70 22.82
CA ILE A 298 -3.62 -16.59 24.16
C ILE A 298 -4.85 -15.68 24.11
N SER A 299 -4.77 -14.52 23.46
CA SER A 299 -5.91 -13.62 23.31
C SER A 299 -7.08 -14.26 22.55
N GLN A 300 -6.81 -15.00 21.47
CA GLN A 300 -7.84 -15.70 20.70
C GLN A 300 -8.50 -16.82 21.50
N LEU A 301 -7.71 -17.58 22.27
CA LEU A 301 -8.21 -18.64 23.15
C LEU A 301 -9.05 -18.04 24.29
N GLU A 302 -8.62 -16.93 24.90
CA GLU A 302 -9.41 -16.22 25.90
C GLU A 302 -10.76 -15.75 25.36
N ASP A 303 -10.79 -15.21 24.14
CA ASP A 303 -12.03 -14.76 23.51
C ASP A 303 -12.96 -15.92 23.17
N THR A 304 -12.40 -17.05 22.73
CA THR A 304 -13.15 -18.28 22.46
C THR A 304 -13.77 -18.87 23.73
N VAL A 305 -13.06 -18.75 24.87
CA VAL A 305 -13.59 -19.14 26.19
C VAL A 305 -14.68 -18.18 26.67
N LYS A 306 -14.53 -16.87 26.44
CA LYS A 306 -15.50 -15.84 26.86
C LYS A 306 -16.77 -15.86 26.00
N ASN A 307 -16.63 -16.11 24.70
CA ASN A 307 -17.71 -16.15 23.72
C ASN A 307 -17.65 -17.45 22.90
N PRO A 308 -18.18 -18.57 23.44
CA PRO A 308 -18.20 -19.82 22.71
C PRO A 308 -19.15 -19.73 21.51
N ASP A 309 -18.60 -19.81 20.31
CA ASP A 309 -19.36 -19.89 19.06
C ASP A 309 -19.98 -21.31 18.97
N PRO A 310 -21.31 -21.46 18.82
CA PRO A 310 -21.96 -22.77 18.80
C PRO A 310 -21.54 -23.68 17.63
N ASP A 311 -20.90 -23.12 16.59
CA ASP A 311 -20.45 -23.82 15.39
C ASP A 311 -18.91 -24.06 15.34
N ALA A 312 -18.16 -23.73 16.39
CA ALA A 312 -16.71 -23.93 16.43
C ALA A 312 -16.33 -25.41 16.65
N GLU A 313 -15.33 -25.90 15.89
CA GLU A 313 -14.84 -27.29 15.98
C GLU A 313 -14.13 -27.61 17.31
N THR A 314 -13.53 -26.61 17.95
CA THR A 314 -12.82 -26.76 19.24
C THR A 314 -13.76 -26.46 20.40
N SER A 315 -13.88 -27.42 21.34
CA SER A 315 -14.69 -27.20 22.53
C SER A 315 -14.04 -26.17 23.46
N ALA A 316 -14.84 -25.36 24.15
CA ALA A 316 -14.32 -24.38 25.13
C ALA A 316 -13.47 -25.02 26.24
N ALA A 317 -13.62 -26.33 26.49
CA ALA A 317 -12.79 -27.08 27.42
C ALA A 317 -11.38 -27.34 26.88
N GLU A 318 -11.25 -27.75 25.61
CA GLU A 318 -9.95 -27.95 24.95
C GLU A 318 -9.18 -26.64 24.79
N ALA A 319 -9.88 -25.54 24.47
CA ALA A 319 -9.28 -24.22 24.42
C ALA A 319 -8.74 -23.76 25.78
N GLN A 320 -9.44 -24.09 26.88
CA GLN A 320 -9.01 -23.76 28.23
C GLN A 320 -7.79 -24.59 28.67
N ASP A 321 -7.74 -25.87 28.32
CA ASP A 321 -6.61 -26.74 28.63
C ASP A 321 -5.34 -26.30 27.89
N LEU A 322 -5.45 -25.95 26.60
CA LEU A 322 -4.36 -25.37 25.81
C LEU A 322 -3.88 -24.02 26.37
N LEU A 323 -4.81 -23.17 26.81
CA LEU A 323 -4.48 -21.88 27.41
C LEU A 323 -3.68 -22.05 28.70
N ASN A 324 -4.06 -23.01 29.55
CA ASN A 324 -3.33 -23.31 30.78
C ASN A 324 -1.92 -23.83 30.47
N ASN A 325 -1.77 -24.76 29.51
CA ASN A 325 -0.46 -25.28 29.11
C ASN A 325 0.45 -24.19 28.54
N LEU A 326 -0.09 -23.29 27.71
CA LEU A 326 0.66 -22.18 27.14
C LEU A 326 1.12 -21.20 28.23
N ASN A 327 0.24 -20.87 29.18
CA ASN A 327 0.59 -19.95 30.27
C ASN A 327 1.68 -20.56 31.19
N ASP A 328 1.62 -21.88 31.45
CA ASP A 328 2.64 -22.61 32.21
C ASP A 328 3.97 -22.71 31.42
N SER A 329 3.92 -22.76 30.08
CA SER A 329 5.11 -22.79 29.22
C SER A 329 5.82 -21.44 29.10
N VAL A 330 5.10 -20.32 29.23
CA VAL A 330 5.68 -18.97 29.22
C VAL A 330 6.55 -18.72 30.45
N GLU A 331 6.32 -19.46 31.55
CA GLU A 331 7.15 -19.39 32.76
C GLU A 331 8.45 -20.21 32.66
N ASN A 332 8.62 -21.05 31.63
CA ASN A 332 9.84 -21.83 31.39
C ASN A 332 10.58 -21.26 30.16
N ASP A 333 11.86 -20.88 30.32
CA ASP A 333 12.71 -20.31 29.24
C ASP A 333 12.99 -21.26 28.06
N ASP A 334 12.51 -22.50 28.10
CA ASP A 334 12.76 -23.52 27.07
C ASP A 334 11.57 -23.59 26.09
N VAL A 335 11.85 -23.55 24.78
CA VAL A 335 10.78 -23.52 23.78
C VAL A 335 10.14 -24.90 23.69
N SER A 336 8.87 -24.99 24.08
CA SER A 336 8.11 -26.25 24.07
C SER A 336 7.68 -26.64 22.65
N GLU A 337 7.58 -27.95 22.37
CA GLU A 337 7.02 -28.51 21.12
C GLU A 337 5.64 -27.93 20.79
N GLU A 338 4.85 -27.57 21.80
CA GLU A 338 3.54 -26.93 21.62
C GLU A 338 3.66 -25.51 21.03
N GLN A 339 4.69 -24.76 21.41
CA GLN A 339 4.97 -23.43 20.87
C GLN A 339 5.47 -23.52 19.41
N MET A 340 6.23 -24.56 19.07
CA MET A 340 6.65 -24.83 17.68
C MET A 340 5.49 -25.18 16.78
N LYS A 341 4.60 -26.06 17.26
CA LYS A 341 3.38 -26.42 16.54
C LYS A 341 2.52 -25.19 16.29
N LEU A 342 2.37 -24.33 17.29
CA LEU A 342 1.60 -23.10 17.17
C LEU A 342 2.21 -22.13 16.15
N LEU A 343 3.53 -22.00 16.14
CA LEU A 343 4.25 -21.22 15.14
C LEU A 343 4.07 -21.80 13.74
N LYS A 344 4.16 -23.14 13.58
CA LYS A 344 3.91 -23.84 12.30
C LYS A 344 2.48 -23.59 11.81
N ASP A 345 1.49 -23.64 12.70
CA ASP A 345 0.09 -23.35 12.39
C ASP A 345 -0.09 -21.88 11.96
N LYS A 346 0.58 -20.94 12.64
CA LYS A 346 0.58 -19.52 12.26
C LYS A 346 1.22 -19.30 10.88
N LEU A 347 2.36 -19.93 10.59
CA LEU A 347 3.02 -19.86 9.28
C LEU A 347 2.16 -20.48 8.17
N MET A 348 1.36 -21.49 8.51
CA MET A 348 0.41 -22.14 7.61
C MET A 348 -0.92 -21.38 7.44
N SER A 349 -1.11 -20.27 8.17
CA SER A 349 -2.30 -19.43 8.03
C SER A 349 -2.37 -18.74 6.67
N ASN A 350 -3.59 -18.47 6.20
CA ASN A 350 -3.84 -17.83 4.90
C ASN A 350 -3.13 -16.47 4.72
N PRO A 351 -3.07 -15.57 5.72
CA PRO A 351 -2.33 -14.31 5.58
C PRO A 351 -0.83 -14.52 5.28
N CYS A 352 -0.19 -15.48 5.95
CA CYS A 352 1.23 -15.81 5.77
C CYS A 352 1.49 -16.53 4.44
N LYS A 353 0.55 -17.40 4.01
CA LYS A 353 0.61 -18.05 2.69
C LYS A 353 0.40 -17.07 1.54
N ASN A 354 -0.44 -16.05 1.73
CA ASN A 354 -0.79 -15.10 0.67
C ASN A 354 0.29 -14.02 0.48
N GLN A 355 0.62 -13.31 1.57
CA GLN A 355 1.51 -12.15 1.54
C GLN A 355 2.97 -12.55 1.80
N GLY A 356 3.17 -13.65 2.53
CA GLY A 356 4.46 -14.03 3.07
C GLY A 356 4.60 -13.63 4.54
N TYR A 357 5.76 -13.93 5.09
CA TYR A 357 6.10 -13.66 6.48
C TYR A 357 7.56 -13.25 6.61
N LEU A 358 7.84 -12.50 7.67
CA LEU A 358 9.19 -12.22 8.12
C LEU A 358 9.34 -12.77 9.54
N LEU A 359 10.16 -13.82 9.66
CA LEU A 359 10.46 -14.46 10.93
C LEU A 359 11.65 -13.77 11.61
N ASP A 360 11.43 -13.21 12.79
CA ASP A 360 12.43 -12.45 13.55
C ASP A 360 13.05 -13.28 14.67
N ASP A 361 14.39 -13.40 14.66
CA ASP A 361 15.21 -14.02 15.72
C ASP A 361 14.83 -15.47 16.08
N PHE A 362 14.33 -16.22 15.09
CA PHE A 362 13.98 -17.62 15.20
C PHE A 362 14.15 -18.32 13.84
N PRO A 363 14.59 -19.60 13.77
CA PRO A 363 15.05 -20.51 14.84
C PRO A 363 16.47 -20.24 15.34
N ASN A 364 16.77 -20.66 16.58
CA ASN A 364 18.07 -20.43 17.23
C ASN A 364 18.99 -21.67 17.25
N THR A 365 18.44 -22.87 17.08
CA THR A 365 19.20 -24.12 17.02
C THR A 365 18.80 -24.96 15.81
N TYR A 366 19.70 -25.86 15.39
CA TYR A 366 19.46 -26.78 14.28
C TYR A 366 18.22 -27.65 14.52
N GLU A 367 18.00 -28.13 15.75
CA GLU A 367 16.85 -28.98 16.09
C GLU A 367 15.53 -28.23 15.89
N GLN A 368 15.46 -26.97 16.35
CA GLN A 368 14.30 -26.11 16.15
C GLN A 368 14.03 -25.83 14.66
N ALA A 369 15.09 -25.60 13.87
CA ALA A 369 14.97 -25.41 12.43
C ALA A 369 14.44 -26.66 11.73
N ASN A 370 14.93 -27.84 12.13
CA ASN A 370 14.48 -29.12 11.60
C ASN A 370 13.05 -29.47 12.01
N GLU A 371 12.60 -29.08 13.20
CA GLU A 371 11.22 -29.29 13.64
C GLU A 371 10.24 -28.35 12.90
N LEU A 372 10.64 -27.09 12.68
CA LEU A 372 9.79 -26.11 12.01
C LEU A 372 9.73 -26.30 10.49
N PHE A 373 10.86 -26.57 9.85
CA PHE A 373 11.02 -26.61 8.38
C PHE A 373 11.39 -27.98 7.83
N GLY A 374 11.59 -29.00 8.68
CA GLY A 374 11.88 -30.36 8.23
C GLY A 374 10.75 -30.92 7.36
N GLU A 375 11.13 -31.68 6.33
CA GLU A 375 10.17 -32.21 5.37
C GLU A 375 9.26 -33.27 6.01
N ASP A 376 7.95 -32.99 6.02
CA ASP A 376 6.93 -34.04 6.10
C ASP A 376 6.81 -34.69 4.71
N PRO A 377 7.06 -36.01 4.56
CA PRO A 377 7.17 -36.67 3.25
C PRO A 377 5.88 -36.74 2.40
N ASP A 378 4.77 -36.17 2.86
CA ASP A 378 3.46 -36.19 2.19
C ASP A 378 3.07 -34.87 1.47
N GLU A 379 3.84 -33.78 1.60
CA GLU A 379 3.52 -32.52 0.91
C GLU A 379 4.05 -32.49 -0.53
N SER A 380 3.20 -32.92 -1.47
CA SER A 380 3.49 -32.99 -2.91
C SER A 380 3.20 -31.68 -3.69
N LEU A 381 2.87 -30.58 -3.00
CA LEU A 381 2.54 -29.29 -3.61
C LEU A 381 3.56 -28.21 -3.21
N PRO A 382 4.16 -27.46 -4.18
CA PRO A 382 5.15 -26.42 -3.88
C PRO A 382 4.60 -25.21 -3.11
N SER A 383 3.28 -25.03 -3.08
CA SER A 383 2.58 -23.91 -2.45
C SER A 383 2.31 -24.07 -0.94
N SER A 384 2.61 -25.24 -0.37
CA SER A 384 2.54 -25.49 1.09
C SER A 384 3.89 -25.39 1.78
N ARG A 385 4.98 -25.17 1.04
CA ARG A 385 6.33 -25.11 1.62
C ARG A 385 6.47 -23.86 2.49
N ILE A 386 6.64 -24.06 3.79
CA ILE A 386 6.94 -23.03 4.80
C ILE A 386 8.43 -22.61 4.72
N MET A 387 9.13 -22.91 3.64
CA MET A 387 10.58 -22.73 3.60
C MET A 387 10.94 -21.30 3.19
N PRO A 388 11.67 -20.53 4.01
CA PRO A 388 12.05 -19.17 3.65
C PRO A 388 12.86 -19.13 2.34
N GLU A 389 12.50 -18.20 1.44
CA GLU A 389 13.23 -17.95 0.18
C GLU A 389 14.54 -17.22 0.46
N PHE A 390 14.55 -16.35 1.48
CA PHE A 390 15.71 -15.56 1.88
C PHE A 390 16.00 -15.68 3.37
N VAL A 391 17.26 -15.98 3.70
CA VAL A 391 17.77 -15.96 5.07
C VAL A 391 18.78 -14.83 5.18
N LEU A 392 18.47 -13.80 5.98
CA LEU A 392 19.33 -12.64 6.22
C LEU A 392 20.07 -12.84 7.54
N CYS A 393 21.40 -12.96 7.49
CA CYS A 393 22.24 -13.08 8.68
C CYS A 393 22.96 -11.75 8.93
N LEU A 394 22.61 -11.07 10.02
CA LEU A 394 23.28 -9.87 10.47
C LEU A 394 24.46 -10.27 11.36
N ASP A 395 25.66 -9.79 11.05
CA ASP A 395 26.83 -9.99 11.90
C ASP A 395 27.42 -8.64 12.32
N ALA A 396 27.88 -8.59 13.57
CA ALA A 396 28.47 -7.42 14.18
C ALA A 396 29.48 -7.85 15.26
N PRO A 397 30.58 -7.11 15.43
CA PRO A 397 31.54 -7.39 16.49
C PRO A 397 30.95 -7.03 17.87
N ASP A 398 31.34 -7.78 18.90
CA ASP A 398 30.80 -7.64 20.26
C ASP A 398 30.99 -6.23 20.82
N SER A 399 32.08 -5.53 20.46
CA SER A 399 32.30 -4.15 20.88
C SER A 399 31.21 -3.19 20.41
N VAL A 400 30.75 -3.34 19.16
CA VAL A 400 29.69 -2.49 18.58
C VAL A 400 28.34 -2.80 19.20
N LEU A 401 28.08 -4.07 19.52
CA LEU A 401 26.84 -4.49 20.16
C LEU A 401 26.76 -3.97 21.60
N ILE A 402 27.85 -4.10 22.36
CA ILE A 402 27.95 -3.58 23.74
C ILE A 402 27.78 -2.06 23.76
N ASP A 403 28.49 -1.33 22.88
CA ASP A 403 28.38 0.12 22.78
C ASP A 403 26.94 0.55 22.45
N ARG A 404 26.22 -0.24 21.64
CA ARG A 404 24.82 0.03 21.30
C ARG A 404 23.88 -0.18 22.49
N VAL A 405 24.06 -1.26 23.26
CA VAL A 405 23.27 -1.51 24.48
C VAL A 405 23.49 -0.41 25.52
N ILE A 406 24.72 0.07 25.68
CA ILE A 406 25.06 1.17 26.61
C ILE A 406 24.33 2.48 26.25
N ASN A 407 24.11 2.72 24.95
CA ASN A 407 23.46 3.94 24.47
C ASN A 407 21.92 3.82 24.37
N LEU A 408 21.33 2.69 24.75
CA LEU A 408 19.87 2.53 24.76
C LEU A 408 19.23 3.21 25.99
N PRO A 409 17.99 3.73 25.85
CA PRO A 409 17.20 4.19 26.98
C PRO A 409 16.97 3.09 28.03
N GLU A 410 16.99 3.45 29.32
CA GLU A 410 16.80 2.49 30.43
C GLU A 410 15.46 1.74 30.36
N GLU A 411 14.41 2.36 29.83
CA GLU A 411 13.09 1.74 29.62
C GLU A 411 13.17 0.51 28.71
N LEU A 412 13.83 0.64 27.56
CA LEU A 412 14.02 -0.45 26.61
C LEU A 412 14.99 -1.53 27.13
N VAL A 413 15.94 -1.15 27.98
CA VAL A 413 16.87 -2.11 28.60
C VAL A 413 16.13 -3.03 29.57
N GLN A 414 15.13 -2.52 30.30
CA GLN A 414 14.29 -3.30 31.21
C GLN A 414 13.29 -4.17 30.45
N GLU A 415 12.67 -3.65 29.38
CA GLU A 415 11.70 -4.41 28.57
C GLU A 415 12.34 -5.57 27.79
N LEU A 416 13.59 -5.41 27.34
CA LEU A 416 14.29 -6.40 26.50
C LEU A 416 15.19 -7.35 27.31
N ASP A 417 15.19 -7.25 28.64
CA ASP A 417 16.09 -7.96 29.56
C ASP A 417 17.57 -7.78 29.17
N TYR A 418 17.98 -6.56 28.84
CA TYR A 418 19.35 -6.21 28.48
C TYR A 418 20.19 -5.77 29.68
N GLU A 419 19.86 -6.30 30.87
CA GLU A 419 20.74 -6.16 32.02
C GLU A 419 22.13 -6.75 31.68
N PRO A 420 23.23 -6.13 32.11
CA PRO A 420 24.57 -6.49 31.64
C PRO A 420 24.93 -7.98 31.77
N GLU A 421 24.50 -8.63 32.85
CA GLU A 421 24.78 -10.06 33.08
C GLU A 421 23.96 -10.96 32.14
N GLN A 422 22.67 -10.67 31.99
CA GLN A 422 21.75 -11.43 31.14
C GLN A 422 22.08 -11.27 29.66
N TYR A 423 22.40 -10.05 29.24
CA TYR A 423 22.82 -9.75 27.87
C TYR A 423 24.11 -10.49 27.49
N MET A 424 25.13 -10.45 28.35
CA MET A 424 26.40 -11.14 28.10
C MET A 424 26.23 -12.66 28.05
N ASN A 425 25.33 -13.22 28.87
CA ASN A 425 24.99 -14.65 28.80
C ASN A 425 24.30 -15.01 27.49
N ARG A 426 23.31 -14.23 27.04
CA ARG A 426 22.63 -14.44 25.75
C ARG A 426 23.61 -14.35 24.56
N LEU A 427 24.51 -13.38 24.59
CA LEU A 427 25.55 -13.22 23.56
C LEU A 427 26.53 -14.41 23.55
N ALA A 428 26.95 -14.88 24.73
CA ALA A 428 27.84 -16.03 24.86
C ALA A 428 27.20 -17.32 24.31
N VAL A 429 25.94 -17.60 24.67
CA VAL A 429 25.18 -18.74 24.17
C VAL A 429 25.04 -18.67 22.64
N TYR A 430 24.72 -17.50 22.09
CA TYR A 430 24.65 -17.31 20.63
C TYR A 430 25.98 -17.61 19.94
N ARG A 431 27.11 -17.13 20.49
CA ARG A 431 28.43 -17.37 19.90
C ARG A 431 28.88 -18.83 20.04
N GLU A 432 28.49 -19.52 21.11
CA GLU A 432 28.75 -20.96 21.30
C GLU A 432 27.97 -21.80 20.28
N ASN A 433 26.67 -21.54 20.14
CA ASN A 433 25.81 -22.24 19.17
C ASN A 433 26.25 -22.04 17.71
N ASN A 434 26.88 -20.91 17.38
CA ASN A 434 27.40 -20.64 16.04
C ASN A 434 28.82 -21.18 15.80
N GLN A 435 29.49 -21.74 16.81
CA GLN A 435 30.80 -22.40 16.65
C GLN A 435 30.69 -23.89 16.36
N GLU A 436 29.54 -24.51 16.62
CA GLU A 436 29.31 -25.94 16.37
C GLU A 436 29.07 -26.26 14.89
N ASP A 437 29.39 -27.48 14.46
CA ASP A 437 29.20 -27.93 13.05
C ASP A 437 27.71 -28.00 12.63
N LYS A 438 26.76 -27.87 13.57
CA LYS A 438 25.31 -27.91 13.33
C LYS A 438 24.66 -26.55 13.61
N THR A 439 25.02 -25.54 12.83
CA THR A 439 24.37 -24.23 12.92
C THR A 439 23.04 -24.23 12.16
N VAL A 440 22.17 -23.29 12.50
CA VAL A 440 20.93 -23.00 11.75
C VAL A 440 21.24 -22.63 10.29
N LEU A 441 22.37 -21.96 10.06
CA LEU A 441 22.83 -21.59 8.73
C LEU A 441 23.19 -22.82 7.90
N ASN A 442 23.88 -23.81 8.49
CA ASN A 442 24.21 -25.06 7.82
C ASN A 442 22.95 -25.84 7.44
N PHE A 443 21.90 -25.82 8.26
CA PHE A 443 20.61 -26.44 7.93
C PHE A 443 20.00 -25.83 6.66
N PHE A 444 20.01 -24.51 6.52
CA PHE A 444 19.50 -23.84 5.31
C PHE A 444 20.38 -24.11 4.09
N GLU A 445 21.70 -24.17 4.26
CA GLU A 445 22.63 -24.54 3.19
C GLU A 445 22.44 -25.98 2.70
N GLU A 446 22.13 -26.93 3.60
CA GLU A 446 21.78 -28.31 3.25
C GLU A 446 20.50 -28.41 2.41
N LEU A 447 19.61 -27.41 2.53
CA LEU A 447 18.33 -27.33 1.83
C LEU A 447 18.37 -26.41 0.59
N ASP A 448 19.57 -26.10 0.09
CA ASP A 448 19.84 -25.22 -1.06
C ASP A 448 19.40 -23.74 -0.85
N VAL A 449 19.20 -23.29 0.39
CA VAL A 449 18.90 -21.89 0.72
C VAL A 449 20.17 -21.19 1.20
N SER A 450 20.72 -20.30 0.38
CA SER A 450 21.98 -19.59 0.70
C SER A 450 21.76 -18.40 1.65
N PRO A 451 22.36 -18.38 2.84
CA PRO A 451 22.24 -17.25 3.76
C PRO A 451 23.01 -16.02 3.27
N LEU A 452 22.42 -14.85 3.42
CA LEU A 452 22.98 -13.56 3.05
C LEU A 452 23.59 -12.88 4.26
N TYR A 453 24.92 -12.83 4.31
CA TYR A 453 25.66 -12.18 5.38
C TYR A 453 25.69 -10.64 5.18
N LEU A 454 25.30 -9.93 6.24
CA LEU A 454 25.19 -8.48 6.31
C LEU A 454 26.01 -7.97 7.50
N GLU A 455 27.20 -7.43 7.24
CA GLU A 455 28.07 -6.87 8.26
C GLU A 455 27.60 -5.47 8.68
N VAL A 456 27.30 -5.29 9.97
CA VAL A 456 26.95 -4.00 10.56
C VAL A 456 28.22 -3.37 11.13
N THR A 457 28.85 -2.50 10.34
CA THR A 457 30.16 -1.89 10.65
C THR A 457 30.07 -0.57 11.43
N SER A 458 28.91 0.10 11.48
CA SER A 458 28.71 1.30 12.31
C SER A 458 27.22 1.63 12.53
N GLY A 459 26.88 2.17 13.71
CA GLY A 459 25.51 2.52 14.11
C GLY A 459 24.99 3.88 13.63
N GLU A 460 25.58 4.47 12.58
CA GLU A 460 25.11 5.73 12.01
C GLU A 460 24.01 5.48 10.95
N GLU A 461 22.98 6.34 10.93
CA GLU A 461 21.87 6.33 9.95
C GLU A 461 22.25 6.07 8.47
N PRO A 462 23.39 6.57 7.92
CA PRO A 462 23.81 6.25 6.56
C PRO A 462 24.16 4.77 6.34
N ALA A 463 24.67 4.06 7.36
CA ALA A 463 25.01 2.64 7.24
C ALA A 463 23.76 1.75 7.19
N SER A 464 22.75 2.07 8.02
CA SER A 464 21.45 1.38 7.98
C SER A 464 20.73 1.57 6.65
N SER A 465 20.79 2.77 6.07
CA SER A 465 20.17 3.05 4.76
C SER A 465 20.84 2.26 3.61
N LEU A 466 22.17 2.13 3.63
CA LEU A 466 22.91 1.34 2.64
C LEU A 466 22.63 -0.17 2.79
N LEU A 467 22.53 -0.66 4.03
CA LEU A 467 22.11 -2.05 4.30
C LEU A 467 20.70 -2.30 3.77
N MET A 468 19.76 -1.39 4.00
CA MET A 468 18.39 -1.49 3.49
C MET A 468 18.34 -1.48 1.97
N GLN A 469 19.13 -0.62 1.30
CA GLN A 469 19.24 -0.68 -0.16
C GLN A 469 19.77 -2.03 -0.67
N LYS A 470 20.78 -2.61 0.02
CA LYS A 470 21.30 -3.93 -0.34
C LYS A 470 20.21 -5.01 -0.17
N ILE A 471 19.47 -4.98 0.93
CA ILE A 471 18.35 -5.89 1.19
C ILE A 471 17.29 -5.73 0.09
N PHE A 472 16.85 -4.51 -0.21
CA PHE A 472 15.84 -4.25 -1.24
C PHE A 472 16.30 -4.66 -2.65
N SER A 473 17.58 -4.45 -2.97
CA SER A 473 18.13 -4.92 -4.25
C SER A 473 18.16 -6.44 -4.37
N THR A 474 18.20 -7.15 -3.24
CA THR A 474 18.26 -8.61 -3.18
C THR A 474 16.87 -9.23 -3.16
N LEU A 475 15.95 -8.68 -2.37
CA LEU A 475 14.54 -9.13 -2.29
C LEU A 475 13.74 -8.76 -3.54
N GLY A 476 14.11 -7.68 -4.24
CA GLY A 476 13.44 -7.20 -5.44
C GLY A 476 12.22 -6.31 -5.15
N PRO A 477 11.39 -6.00 -6.15
CA PRO A 477 10.19 -5.19 -5.94
C PRO A 477 9.15 -5.96 -5.09
N PRO A 478 8.29 -5.26 -4.35
CA PRO A 478 7.23 -5.89 -3.57
C PRO A 478 6.30 -6.69 -4.47
N ARG A 479 6.03 -7.94 -4.08
CA ARG A 479 5.17 -8.90 -4.78
C ARG A 479 3.70 -8.79 -4.35
N THR A 480 3.32 -7.66 -3.78
CA THR A 480 1.99 -7.38 -3.20
C THR A 480 1.20 -6.47 -4.15
N TYR A 481 -0.12 -6.40 -3.99
CA TYR A 481 -0.89 -5.34 -4.64
C TYR A 481 -0.29 -3.97 -4.30
N GLY A 482 -0.03 -3.18 -5.35
CA GLY A 482 0.32 -1.77 -5.18
C GLY A 482 -0.73 -1.06 -4.32
N PRO A 483 -0.37 0.06 -3.67
CA PRO A 483 -1.32 0.83 -2.91
C PRO A 483 -2.55 1.14 -3.77
N SER A 484 -3.73 0.89 -3.20
CA SER A 484 -5.01 1.21 -3.84
C SER A 484 -5.00 2.67 -4.28
N CYS A 485 -5.66 3.05 -5.38
CA CYS A 485 -5.83 4.46 -5.76
C CYS A 485 -6.29 5.30 -4.58
N ARG A 486 -7.15 4.74 -3.71
CA ARG A 486 -7.61 5.38 -2.49
C ARG A 486 -6.51 5.52 -1.42
N GLU A 487 -5.69 4.50 -1.22
CA GLU A 487 -4.55 4.57 -0.29
C GLU A 487 -3.52 5.61 -0.76
N VAL A 488 -3.25 5.66 -2.08
CA VAL A 488 -2.39 6.69 -2.67
C VAL A 488 -2.99 8.08 -2.47
N GLU A 489 -4.28 8.26 -2.76
CA GLU A 489 -4.96 9.55 -2.56
C GLU A 489 -4.99 9.98 -1.09
N GLU A 490 -5.23 9.05 -0.16
CA GLU A 490 -5.22 9.33 1.28
C GLU A 490 -3.81 9.66 1.79
N GLU A 491 -2.78 8.95 1.32
CA GLU A 491 -1.39 9.23 1.66
C GLU A 491 -0.90 10.57 1.06
N GLU A 492 -1.29 10.87 -0.18
CA GLU A 492 -1.04 12.16 -0.81
C GLU A 492 -1.73 13.31 -0.08
N ARG A 493 -2.97 13.10 0.37
CA ARG A 493 -3.68 14.07 1.22
C ARG A 493 -2.95 14.26 2.56
N GLY A 494 -2.57 13.19 3.23
CA GLY A 494 -1.82 13.26 4.50
C GLY A 494 -0.48 14.00 4.34
N LYS A 495 0.28 13.70 3.29
CA LYS A 495 1.53 14.41 2.96
C LYS A 495 1.29 15.89 2.65
N ALA A 496 0.21 16.22 1.96
CA ALA A 496 -0.16 17.60 1.68
C ALA A 496 -0.55 18.36 2.95
N GLU A 497 -1.35 17.74 3.83
CA GLU A 497 -1.75 18.31 5.13
C GLU A 497 -0.53 18.53 6.04
N GLU A 498 0.38 17.57 6.11
CA GLU A 498 1.62 17.68 6.89
C GLU A 498 2.51 18.80 6.38
N LYS A 499 2.65 18.91 5.06
CA LYS A 499 3.42 19.98 4.42
C LYS A 499 2.82 21.36 4.75
N ILE A 500 1.49 21.48 4.69
CA ILE A 500 0.77 22.71 5.06
C ILE A 500 0.99 23.03 6.55
N ARG A 501 0.95 22.03 7.43
CA ARG A 501 1.20 22.21 8.87
C ARG A 501 2.61 22.73 9.13
N ARG A 502 3.62 22.10 8.53
CA ARG A 502 5.02 22.51 8.67
C ARG A 502 5.26 23.92 8.12
N GLU A 503 4.70 24.25 6.95
CA GLU A 503 4.77 25.60 6.39
C GLU A 503 4.04 26.66 7.25
N ALA A 504 2.99 26.27 8.00
CA ALA A 504 2.33 27.16 8.94
C ALA A 504 3.18 27.39 10.21
N GLU A 505 3.82 26.34 10.74
CA GLU A 505 4.73 26.42 11.88
C GLU A 505 5.98 27.27 11.54
N GLU A 506 6.56 27.07 10.37
CA GLU A 506 7.70 27.88 9.89
C GLU A 506 7.33 29.35 9.74
N ARG A 507 6.16 29.66 9.16
CA ARG A 507 5.65 31.03 9.05
C ARG A 507 5.37 31.67 10.40
N ALA A 508 4.74 30.95 11.33
CA ALA A 508 4.51 31.45 12.68
C ALA A 508 5.83 31.74 13.42
N ALA A 509 6.85 30.89 13.24
CA ALA A 509 8.18 31.10 13.82
C ALA A 509 8.94 32.27 13.15
N GLU A 510 8.72 32.52 11.86
CA GLU A 510 9.26 33.70 11.17
C GLU A 510 8.57 34.99 11.64
N GLU A 511 7.24 35.01 11.72
CA GLU A 511 6.46 36.14 12.27
C GLU A 511 6.89 36.48 13.70
N GLN A 512 7.09 35.48 14.57
CA GLN A 512 7.59 35.71 15.93
C GLN A 512 8.99 36.34 15.96
N ARG A 513 9.89 35.90 15.06
CA ARG A 513 11.24 36.49 14.94
C ARG A 513 11.18 37.92 14.42
N GLU A 514 10.34 38.20 13.43
CA GLU A 514 10.14 39.56 12.91
C GLU A 514 9.54 40.49 13.98
N GLU A 515 8.56 40.03 14.77
CA GLU A 515 8.02 40.78 15.89
C GLU A 515 9.09 41.07 16.96
N GLU A 516 9.94 40.10 17.28
CA GLU A 516 11.02 40.31 18.25
C GLU A 516 12.08 41.28 17.73
N GLU A 517 12.46 41.18 16.45
CA GLU A 517 13.36 42.12 15.79
C GLU A 517 12.79 43.54 15.75
N THR A 518 11.52 43.70 15.40
CA THR A 518 10.86 45.02 15.36
C THR A 518 10.78 45.64 16.74
N ARG A 519 10.48 44.86 17.79
CA ARG A 519 10.53 45.31 19.19
C ARG A 519 11.94 45.74 19.60
N SER A 520 12.95 44.96 19.24
CA SER A 520 14.36 45.27 19.52
C SER A 520 14.83 46.55 18.82
N ARG A 521 14.49 46.71 17.53
CA ARG A 521 14.78 47.94 16.75
C ARG A 521 14.10 49.16 17.35
N ALA A 522 12.84 49.04 17.77
CA ALA A 522 12.13 50.14 18.43
C ALA A 522 12.78 50.54 19.75
N ALA A 523 13.18 49.58 20.60
CA ALA A 523 13.87 49.85 21.85
C ALA A 523 15.23 50.56 21.63
N CYS A 524 16.02 50.09 20.66
CA CYS A 524 17.29 50.71 20.31
C CYS A 524 17.09 52.15 19.79
N TRP A 525 16.05 52.38 18.98
CA TRP A 525 15.70 53.71 18.49
C TRP A 525 15.31 54.65 19.63
N GLU A 526 14.50 54.21 20.58
CA GLU A 526 14.14 55.01 21.76
C GLU A 526 15.36 55.40 22.60
N GLU A 527 16.28 54.46 22.82
CA GLU A 527 17.51 54.71 23.57
C GLU A 527 18.44 55.68 22.84
N TRP A 528 18.60 55.51 21.53
CA TRP A 528 19.37 56.43 20.69
C TRP A 528 18.77 57.84 20.68
N THR A 529 17.45 57.94 20.54
CA THR A 529 16.72 59.23 20.56
C THR A 529 16.94 59.93 21.89
N ARG A 530 16.77 59.23 23.02
CA ARG A 530 17.01 59.78 24.36
C ARG A 530 18.45 60.26 24.55
N THR A 531 19.43 59.48 24.06
CA THR A 531 20.85 59.83 24.16
C THR A 531 21.18 61.06 23.30
N SER A 532 20.62 61.13 22.09
CA SER A 532 20.78 62.27 21.19
C SER A 532 20.16 63.55 21.78
N GLU A 533 18.94 63.47 22.32
CA GLU A 533 18.28 64.60 22.97
C GLU A 533 19.09 65.11 24.17
N ALA A 534 19.62 64.19 25.00
CA ALA A 534 20.51 64.55 26.10
C ALA A 534 21.80 65.23 25.60
N GLY A 535 22.38 64.75 24.49
CA GLY A 535 23.54 65.38 23.85
C GLY A 535 23.25 66.79 23.35
N MET A 536 22.12 66.99 22.67
CA MET A 536 21.68 68.31 22.20
C MET A 536 21.48 69.29 23.36
N GLN A 537 20.86 68.85 24.46
CA GLN A 537 20.69 69.68 25.65
C GLN A 537 22.02 70.08 26.29
N GLN A 538 23.00 69.17 26.33
CA GLN A 538 24.34 69.50 26.83
C GLN A 538 25.05 70.52 25.94
N GLU A 539 24.90 70.41 24.61
CA GLU A 539 25.48 71.36 23.66
C GLU A 539 24.82 72.74 23.76
N GLU A 540 23.49 72.79 23.91
CA GLU A 540 22.75 74.04 24.14
C GLU A 540 23.21 74.71 25.45
N GLN A 541 23.31 73.96 26.55
CA GLN A 541 23.82 74.48 27.83
C GLN A 541 25.27 74.98 27.71
N TYR A 542 26.10 74.29 26.93
CA TYR A 542 27.48 74.72 26.68
C TYR A 542 27.52 76.05 25.91
N LEU A 543 26.71 76.18 24.85
CA LEU A 543 26.59 77.40 24.05
C LEU A 543 26.03 78.56 24.87
N GLU A 544 25.03 78.32 25.72
CA GLU A 544 24.49 79.33 26.64
C GLU A 544 25.55 79.81 27.63
N ASN A 545 26.34 78.89 28.20
CA ASN A 545 27.45 79.22 29.09
C ASN A 545 28.54 80.05 28.38
N LEU A 546 28.95 79.67 27.17
CA LEU A 546 29.90 80.43 26.37
C LEU A 546 29.37 81.83 26.06
N THR A 547 28.09 81.92 25.66
CA THR A 547 27.41 83.19 25.40
C THR A 547 27.35 84.04 26.67
N GLY A 548 27.11 83.43 27.83
CA GLY A 548 27.14 84.07 29.14
C GLY A 548 28.52 84.64 29.47
N GLN A 549 29.58 83.86 29.26
CA GLN A 549 30.96 84.31 29.45
C GLN A 549 31.31 85.48 28.52
N MET A 550 30.96 85.40 27.24
CA MET A 550 31.17 86.49 26.28
C MET A 550 30.40 87.75 26.68
N LYS A 551 29.15 87.62 27.13
CA LYS A 551 28.35 88.74 27.65
C LYS A 551 28.97 89.36 28.91
N SER A 552 29.51 88.55 29.82
CA SER A 552 30.22 89.04 31.02
C SER A 552 31.49 89.80 30.64
N TYR A 553 32.29 89.23 29.73
CA TYR A 553 33.50 89.87 29.20
C TYR A 553 33.19 91.23 28.56
N LEU A 554 32.17 91.30 27.70
CA LEU A 554 31.72 92.55 27.09
C LEU A 554 31.28 93.57 28.15
N ARG A 555 30.58 93.14 29.20
CA ARG A 555 30.12 94.01 30.28
C ARG A 555 31.27 94.54 31.15
N GLU A 556 32.29 93.72 31.41
CA GLU A 556 33.39 94.08 32.31
C GLU A 556 34.49 94.87 31.61
N HIS A 557 34.85 94.51 30.38
CA HIS A 557 36.03 95.08 29.71
C HIS A 557 35.68 96.12 28.65
N VAL A 558 34.55 95.97 27.94
CA VAL A 558 34.23 96.82 26.79
C VAL A 558 33.24 97.93 27.18
N MET A 559 32.18 97.59 27.91
CA MET A 559 31.14 98.55 28.28
C MET A 559 31.63 99.74 29.15
N PRO A 560 32.55 99.58 30.12
CA PRO A 560 33.04 100.71 30.91
C PRO A 560 33.83 101.71 30.08
N THR A 561 34.75 101.23 29.24
CA THR A 561 35.56 102.06 28.34
C THR A 561 34.70 102.76 27.30
N LEU A 562 33.72 102.04 26.74
CA LEU A 562 32.79 102.60 25.74
C LEU A 562 31.82 103.60 26.36
N SER A 563 31.30 103.34 27.56
CA SER A 563 30.44 104.29 28.27
C SER A 563 31.20 105.55 28.69
N GLN A 564 32.45 105.43 29.16
CA GLN A 564 33.31 106.58 29.42
C GLN A 564 33.64 107.37 28.16
N GLY A 565 33.95 106.69 27.05
CA GLY A 565 34.16 107.33 25.75
C GLY A 565 32.93 108.08 25.26
N LEU A 566 31.74 107.50 25.42
CA LEU A 566 30.47 108.17 25.10
C LEU A 566 30.22 109.39 26.00
N ILE A 567 30.56 109.32 27.28
CA ILE A 567 30.46 110.46 28.21
C ILE A 567 31.42 111.58 27.82
N GLU A 568 32.67 111.27 27.48
CA GLU A 568 33.66 112.25 27.04
C GLU A 568 33.31 112.85 25.66
N CYS A 569 32.77 112.05 24.74
CA CYS A 569 32.24 112.54 23.47
C CYS A 569 31.08 113.52 23.68
N CYS A 570 30.18 113.23 24.62
CA CYS A 570 29.09 114.14 25.00
C CYS A 570 29.58 115.45 25.64
N ARG A 571 30.71 115.44 26.36
CA ARG A 571 31.33 116.63 26.96
C ARG A 571 32.07 117.50 25.94
N ALA A 572 32.82 116.88 25.03
CA ALA A 572 33.65 117.58 24.06
C ALA A 572 32.86 118.16 22.88
N GLN A 573 31.67 117.61 22.57
CA GLN A 573 30.86 117.94 21.39
C GLN A 573 31.69 118.13 20.11
N PRO A 574 32.49 117.13 19.71
CA PRO A 574 33.27 117.20 18.49
C PRO A 574 32.35 117.22 17.25
N PRO A 575 32.78 117.86 16.14
CA PRO A 575 32.00 117.91 14.91
C PRO A 575 31.77 116.52 14.28
N GLU A 576 32.64 115.55 14.55
CA GLU A 576 32.50 114.15 14.14
C GLU A 576 32.58 113.21 15.37
N PRO A 577 31.43 112.86 15.98
CA PRO A 577 31.40 112.09 17.22
C PRO A 577 31.81 110.61 17.07
N LEU A 578 31.62 110.00 15.88
CA LEU A 578 32.01 108.61 15.64
C LEU A 578 33.53 108.44 15.56
N ASP A 579 34.21 109.34 14.84
CA ASP A 579 35.68 109.30 14.70
C ASP A 579 36.37 109.63 16.02
N PHE A 580 35.81 110.58 16.79
CA PHE A 580 36.29 110.87 18.15
C PHE A 580 36.14 109.66 19.09
N LEU A 581 35.00 108.97 19.05
CA LEU A 581 34.78 107.77 19.86
C LEU A 581 35.72 106.64 19.45
N ALA A 582 35.94 106.43 18.15
CA ALA A 582 36.88 105.43 17.64
C ALA A 582 38.31 105.74 18.08
N GLU A 583 38.77 106.99 17.96
CA GLU A 583 40.10 107.41 18.41
C GLU A 583 40.25 107.27 19.94
N TYR A 584 39.20 107.58 20.70
CA TYR A 584 39.17 107.40 22.16
C TYR A 584 39.27 105.92 22.56
N LEU A 585 38.57 105.04 21.84
CA LEU A 585 38.62 103.60 22.09
C LEU A 585 39.97 102.99 21.69
N PHE A 586 40.57 103.41 20.57
CA PHE A 586 41.92 102.98 20.19
C PHE A 586 42.98 103.45 21.18
N ARG A 587 42.84 104.65 21.77
CA ARG A 587 43.79 105.15 22.77
C ARG A 587 43.65 104.50 24.14
N ASN A 588 42.47 103.98 24.48
CA ASN A 588 42.17 103.35 25.76
C ASN A 588 41.86 101.85 25.60
N ASP A 589 42.43 101.22 24.57
CA ASP A 589 42.25 99.79 24.33
C ASP A 589 42.87 99.00 25.50
N PRO A 590 42.10 98.17 26.21
CA PRO A 590 42.61 97.37 27.32
C PRO A 590 43.71 96.36 26.93
N HIS A 591 43.99 96.18 25.62
CA HIS A 591 45.06 95.29 25.13
C HIS A 591 46.34 96.00 24.62
N ASP A 592 46.44 97.34 24.71
CA ASP A 592 47.61 98.10 24.23
C ASP A 592 48.50 98.64 25.37
N HIS A 593 48.97 97.71 26.21
CA HIS A 593 50.15 97.89 27.06
C HIS A 593 51.16 96.77 26.78
N PRO A 594 52.44 97.08 26.47
CA PRO A 594 53.48 96.06 26.39
C PRO A 594 53.95 95.73 27.80
N GLN A 595 53.56 94.56 28.31
CA GLN A 595 54.43 93.58 29.00
C GLN A 595 53.66 92.34 29.42
#